data_AF-A0A8S3XWT6-F1
#
_entry.id   AF-A0A8S3XWT6-F1
#
_cell.length_a   1.000
_cell.length_b   1.000
_cell.length_c   1.000
_cell.angle_alpha   90.00
_cell.angle_beta   90.00
_cell.angle_gamma   90.00
#
_symmetry.space_group_name_H-M   'P 1'
#
loop_
_entity.id
_entity.type
_entity.pdbx_description
1 polymer ?
#
loop_
_entity_poly.entity_id
_entity_poly.type
_entity_poly.pdbx_seq_one_letter_code
_entity_poly.pdbx_strand_id
1 'polypeptide(L)'
;MSGSGKGLLGLWLYRNGSDWQMKGEAHQHSKFEVTRPQEAQHLDGEKISVIFTLKNQVGGLVKVLSVFQDLGINVLHIESRKSMTEISAADILVDVECDPRRMEHLKRMLKREVQEFELVSQETGKVFAPPTPLSAATSFDYGEMPWFPRKISDLDRAQNVLMYGSELDADHPGFKDPVYRKRREHFSAIANNYKYGQPIPRVQYTETEIKTWGIVFRELHKLYQKHACDEYLENWPQLVKYCGYREDNLPQLEDVSVFLKRKTGFQLRPVAGYLSPRDFLSGLAFRVFHCTQYIRHSSDPFYTPEPDCCHELLGHMPLLANPSFAQFSQELGLASLGASEDDIDKLATVINYKSLYFRR
;
A
#
# COMPACT_ATOMS: atom_id res chain seq x y z
N MET A 1 8.96 7.76 -30.96
CA MET A 1 8.00 8.69 -30.37
C MET A 1 7.45 8.07 -29.08
N SER A 2 7.38 8.91 -28.05
CA SER A 2 6.82 8.75 -26.70
C SER A 2 6.14 7.41 -26.34
N GLY A 3 6.69 6.75 -25.32
CA GLY A 3 6.07 5.66 -24.57
C GLY A 3 6.63 5.65 -23.15
N SER A 4 6.21 6.63 -22.34
CA SER A 4 6.52 6.74 -20.92
C SER A 4 5.82 5.62 -20.14
N GLY A 5 6.35 4.39 -20.24
CA GLY A 5 6.01 3.29 -19.34
C GLY A 5 6.77 3.47 -18.03
N LYS A 6 6.16 4.12 -17.03
CA LYS A 6 6.65 4.06 -15.66
C LYS A 6 6.51 2.60 -15.20
N GLY A 7 7.64 1.89 -15.16
CA GLY A 7 7.70 0.51 -14.68
C GLY A 7 7.24 0.42 -13.22
N LEU A 8 6.24 -0.40 -12.97
CA LEU A 8 5.75 -0.74 -11.64
C LEU A 8 6.87 -1.49 -10.87
N LEU A 9 7.37 -0.86 -9.81
CA LEU A 9 8.27 -1.48 -8.83
C LEU A 9 7.45 -2.37 -7.89
N GLY A 10 6.98 -3.50 -8.41
CA GLY A 10 6.61 -4.67 -7.62
C GLY A 10 7.84 -5.55 -7.37
N LEU A 11 7.89 -6.29 -6.26
CA LEU A 11 8.95 -7.28 -6.02
C LEU A 11 8.95 -8.33 -7.15
N TRP A 12 10.06 -8.40 -7.88
CA TRP A 12 10.30 -9.43 -8.89
C TRP A 12 10.95 -10.65 -8.23
N LEU A 13 10.18 -11.72 -8.03
CA LEU A 13 10.75 -13.06 -7.88
C LEU A 13 10.91 -13.63 -9.29
N TYR A 14 12.14 -13.86 -9.72
CA TYR A 14 12.41 -14.62 -10.94
C TYR A 14 13.22 -15.86 -10.61
N ARG A 15 12.91 -16.94 -11.33
CA ARG A 15 13.54 -18.24 -11.14
C ARG A 15 14.77 -18.34 -12.03
N ASN A 16 15.91 -18.70 -11.45
CA ASN A 16 17.09 -19.13 -12.20
C ASN A 16 17.46 -20.55 -11.73
N GLY A 17 17.11 -21.56 -12.53
CA GLY A 17 17.33 -22.96 -12.17
C GLY A 17 16.43 -23.47 -11.05
N SER A 18 17.02 -24.11 -10.04
CA SER A 18 16.32 -24.75 -8.90
C SER A 18 16.09 -23.85 -7.69
N ASP A 19 16.62 -22.62 -7.67
CA ASP A 19 16.53 -21.71 -6.53
C ASP A 19 15.81 -20.39 -6.87
N TRP A 20 15.15 -19.82 -5.86
CA TRP A 20 14.50 -18.51 -5.91
C TRP A 20 15.48 -17.44 -5.41
N GLN A 21 15.72 -16.39 -6.19
CA GLN A 21 16.56 -15.25 -5.77
C GLN A 21 15.79 -13.92 -5.91
N MET A 22 16.05 -13.01 -4.97
CA MET A 22 15.65 -11.59 -5.06
C MET A 22 16.77 -10.80 -5.74
N LYS A 23 16.43 -9.87 -6.63
CA LYS A 23 17.41 -8.93 -7.20
C LYS A 23 17.84 -7.93 -6.12
N GLY A 24 19.09 -8.01 -5.67
CA GLY A 24 19.62 -7.21 -4.57
C GLY A 24 20.49 -6.05 -5.04
N GLU A 25 20.35 -4.92 -4.35
CA GLU A 25 21.38 -3.92 -4.01
C GLU A 25 20.98 -3.40 -2.62
N ALA A 26 21.83 -3.13 -1.63
CA ALA A 26 23.27 -3.26 -1.44
C ALA A 26 23.55 -3.33 0.08
N HIS A 27 24.71 -3.89 0.44
CA HIS A 27 25.43 -3.82 1.72
C HIS A 27 24.76 -4.33 3.01
N GLN A 28 25.27 -5.46 3.48
CA GLN A 28 25.18 -5.95 4.86
C GLN A 28 25.74 -4.91 5.84
N HIS A 29 24.92 -4.48 6.81
CA HIS A 29 25.44 -4.00 8.09
C HIS A 29 25.42 -5.14 9.11
N SER A 30 26.57 -5.35 9.74
CA SER A 30 26.82 -6.38 10.75
C SER A 30 25.95 -6.20 11.98
N LYS A 31 25.44 -7.31 12.52
CA LYS A 31 24.82 -7.39 13.85
C LYS A 31 25.78 -6.82 14.91
N PHE A 32 25.34 -5.79 15.62
CA PHE A 32 25.92 -5.42 16.91
C PHE A 32 24.95 -5.84 18.02
N GLU A 33 25.40 -6.73 18.90
CA GLU A 33 24.81 -6.92 20.22
C GLU A 33 25.03 -5.65 21.03
N VAL A 34 23.96 -5.10 21.62
CA VAL A 34 24.05 -3.99 22.57
C VAL A 34 23.64 -4.50 23.94
N THR A 35 24.65 -4.75 24.77
CA THR A 35 24.56 -4.85 26.22
C THR A 35 24.02 -3.53 26.78
N ARG A 36 22.99 -3.60 27.64
CA ARG A 36 22.43 -2.42 28.33
C ARG A 36 23.46 -1.80 29.28
N PRO A 37 23.81 -0.51 29.14
CA PRO A 37 24.42 0.25 30.22
C PRO A 37 23.34 0.94 31.05
N GLN A 38 23.67 1.10 32.33
CA GLN A 38 22.88 1.65 33.41
C GLN A 38 22.44 3.10 33.17
N GLU A 39 21.32 3.46 33.80
CA GLU A 39 20.70 4.78 33.82
C GLU A 39 21.70 5.89 34.19
N ALA A 40 22.03 6.72 33.20
CA ALA A 40 22.64 8.03 33.40
C ALA A 40 21.60 9.10 33.04
N GLN A 41 21.35 10.00 33.99
CA GLN A 41 20.41 11.12 33.89
C GLN A 41 20.80 12.02 32.69
N HIS A 42 20.05 11.95 31.59
CA HIS A 42 20.19 12.84 30.44
C HIS A 42 19.15 13.96 30.50
N LEU A 43 19.60 15.19 30.28
CA LEU A 43 18.77 16.36 30.03
C LEU A 43 17.97 16.14 28.74
N ASP A 44 16.65 16.06 28.83
CA ASP A 44 15.72 15.81 27.71
C ASP A 44 15.97 16.78 26.53
N GLY A 45 16.44 16.24 25.41
CA GLY A 45 16.45 16.93 24.12
C GLY A 45 15.27 16.47 23.26
N GLU A 46 14.54 17.39 22.63
CA GLU A 46 13.46 17.01 21.71
C GLU A 46 14.06 16.46 20.40
N LYS A 47 13.45 15.38 19.90
CA LYS A 47 13.78 14.83 18.57
C LYS A 47 13.06 15.65 17.50
N ILE A 48 13.85 16.24 16.61
CA ILE A 48 13.35 17.16 15.58
C ILE A 48 13.91 16.71 14.23
N SER A 49 13.05 16.63 13.23
CA SER A 49 13.45 16.36 11.85
C SER A 49 13.58 17.68 11.09
N VAL A 50 14.69 17.83 10.39
CA VAL A 50 15.03 19.03 9.63
C VAL A 50 15.11 18.65 8.16
N ILE A 51 14.32 19.30 7.31
CA ILE A 51 14.34 19.08 5.86
C ILE A 51 14.93 20.32 5.20
N PHE A 52 15.88 20.13 4.31
CA PHE A 52 16.41 21.23 3.51
C PHE A 52 16.83 20.79 2.11
N THR A 53 16.72 21.71 1.16
CA THR A 53 17.08 21.47 -0.23
C THR A 53 18.45 22.07 -0.54
N LEU A 54 19.34 21.23 -1.08
CA LEU A 54 20.70 21.58 -1.46
C LEU A 54 20.92 21.47 -2.96
N LYS A 55 21.54 22.48 -3.57
CA LYS A 55 22.08 22.37 -4.93
C LYS A 55 23.18 21.32 -4.98
N ASN A 56 23.22 20.55 -6.06
CA ASN A 56 24.28 19.58 -6.31
C ASN A 56 25.61 20.30 -6.61
N GLN A 57 26.34 20.62 -5.54
CA GLN A 57 27.68 21.20 -5.59
C GLN A 57 28.65 20.37 -4.75
N VAL A 58 29.88 20.20 -5.25
CA VAL A 58 30.93 19.47 -4.52
C VAL A 58 31.17 20.15 -3.18
N GLY A 59 31.07 19.38 -2.09
CA GLY A 59 31.25 19.89 -0.73
C GLY A 59 30.05 20.61 -0.11
N GLY A 60 28.92 20.76 -0.81
CA GLY A 60 27.73 21.44 -0.28
C GLY A 60 27.16 20.78 0.98
N LEU A 61 27.02 19.45 0.97
CA LEU A 61 26.57 18.69 2.13
C LEU A 61 27.57 18.77 3.30
N VAL A 62 28.87 18.74 3.02
CA VAL A 62 29.92 18.85 4.05
C VAL A 62 29.85 20.20 4.74
N LYS A 63 29.64 21.29 3.99
CA LYS A 63 29.47 22.65 4.52
C LYS A 63 28.21 22.78 5.39
N VAL A 64 27.15 22.06 5.07
CA VAL A 64 25.94 22.03 5.90
C VAL A 64 26.17 21.22 7.17
N LEU A 65 26.78 20.03 7.09
CA LEU A 65 27.07 19.19 8.24
C LEU A 65 28.07 19.83 9.22
N SER A 66 28.99 20.67 8.73
CA SER A 66 29.88 21.43 9.62
C SER A 66 29.11 22.42 10.50
N VAL A 67 27.96 22.95 10.05
CA VAL A 67 27.11 23.81 10.90
C VAL A 67 26.54 23.02 12.09
N PHE A 68 26.13 21.77 11.88
CA PHE A 68 25.65 20.91 12.97
C PHE A 68 26.80 20.58 13.95
N GLN A 69 27.99 20.34 13.42
CA GLN A 69 29.19 20.09 14.21
C GLN A 69 29.61 21.32 15.04
N ASP A 70 29.65 22.51 14.45
CA ASP A 70 30.02 23.77 15.10
C ASP A 70 29.07 24.12 16.25
N LEU A 71 27.80 23.75 16.11
CA LEU A 71 26.76 23.95 17.14
C LEU A 71 26.67 22.82 18.17
N GLY A 72 27.49 21.78 18.03
CA GLY A 72 27.48 20.61 18.91
C GLY A 72 26.11 19.91 18.92
N ILE A 73 25.44 19.85 17.77
CA ILE A 73 24.14 19.18 17.61
C ILE A 73 24.38 17.74 17.17
N ASN A 74 23.82 16.79 17.91
CA ASN A 74 23.94 15.39 17.58
C ASN A 74 22.98 15.03 16.44
N VAL A 75 23.53 14.43 15.38
CA VAL A 75 22.75 13.96 14.24
C VAL A 75 22.47 12.47 14.43
N LEU A 76 21.20 12.11 14.50
CA LEU A 76 20.75 10.74 14.71
C LEU A 76 20.65 9.97 13.39
N HIS A 77 20.18 10.64 12.34
CA HIS A 77 19.93 10.03 11.04
C HIS A 77 19.99 11.09 9.93
N ILE A 78 20.51 10.71 8.76
CA ILE A 78 20.59 11.56 7.56
C ILE A 78 20.12 10.73 6.37
N GLU A 79 19.16 11.26 5.63
CA GLU A 79 18.68 10.69 4.37
C GLU A 79 18.74 11.74 3.26
N SER A 80 19.14 11.31 2.06
CA SER A 80 19.22 12.16 0.87
C SER A 80 18.33 11.60 -0.23
N ARG A 81 17.48 12.44 -0.81
CA ARG A 81 16.61 12.10 -1.95
C ARG A 81 16.81 13.11 -3.08
N LYS A 82 16.60 12.67 -4.33
CA LYS A 82 16.58 13.57 -5.48
C LYS A 82 15.36 14.50 -5.35
N SER A 83 15.58 15.81 -5.48
CA SER A 83 14.49 16.77 -5.36
C SER A 83 13.48 16.60 -6.49
N MET A 84 12.18 16.74 -6.17
CA MET A 84 11.10 16.69 -7.16
C MET A 84 10.84 18.03 -7.84
N THR A 85 11.33 19.14 -7.26
CA THR A 85 11.08 20.50 -7.73
C THR A 85 12.20 21.04 -8.62
N GLU A 86 13.46 20.62 -8.40
CA GLU A 86 14.62 21.05 -9.20
C GLU A 86 15.50 19.88 -9.69
N ILE A 87 15.89 19.92 -10.98
CA ILE A 87 16.65 18.84 -11.66
C ILE A 87 18.06 18.63 -11.07
N SER A 88 18.65 19.65 -10.43
CA SER A 88 20.02 19.64 -9.89
C SER A 88 20.07 19.98 -8.40
N ALA A 89 19.07 19.51 -7.65
CA ALA A 89 19.01 19.63 -6.20
C ALA A 89 18.72 18.27 -5.53
N ALA A 90 19.08 18.17 -4.26
CA ALA A 90 18.77 17.05 -3.38
C ALA A 90 18.06 17.56 -2.13
N ASP A 91 16.98 16.88 -1.74
CA ASP A 91 16.28 17.13 -0.49
C ASP A 91 16.92 16.23 0.57
N ILE A 92 17.39 16.84 1.65
CA ILE A 92 18.07 16.17 2.75
C ILE A 92 17.18 16.23 3.99
N LEU A 93 16.88 15.07 4.55
CA LEU A 93 16.23 14.92 5.85
C LEU A 93 17.31 14.60 6.90
N VAL A 94 17.34 15.38 7.98
CA VAL A 94 18.27 15.18 9.09
C VAL A 94 17.48 15.12 10.39
N ASP A 95 17.55 14.00 11.09
CA ASP A 95 16.98 13.85 12.43
C ASP A 95 18.02 14.25 13.47
N VAL A 96 17.67 15.19 14.35
CA VAL A 96 18.56 15.71 15.38
C VAL A 96 17.92 15.67 16.76
N GLU A 97 18.77 15.60 17.78
CA GLU A 97 18.40 15.83 19.17
C GLU A 97 18.97 17.17 19.62
N CYS A 98 18.09 18.14 19.86
CA CYS A 98 18.51 19.52 20.05
C CYS A 98 17.54 20.29 20.96
N ASP A 99 18.07 21.19 21.80
CA ASP A 99 17.21 22.11 22.55
C ASP A 99 16.73 23.29 21.68
N PRO A 100 15.62 23.94 22.06
CA PRO A 100 15.04 25.03 21.26
C PRO A 100 15.98 26.21 20.99
N ARG A 101 16.96 26.50 21.87
CA ARG A 101 17.88 27.64 21.69
C ARG A 101 18.94 27.33 20.65
N ARG A 102 19.54 26.13 20.69
CA ARG A 102 20.47 25.65 19.65
C ARG A 102 19.76 25.50 18.30
N MET A 103 18.50 25.05 18.30
CA MET A 103 17.71 24.91 17.08
C MET A 103 17.45 26.25 16.37
N GLU A 104 17.10 27.31 17.11
CA GLU A 104 16.91 28.64 16.51
C GLU A 104 18.23 29.20 15.96
N HIS A 105 19.38 28.80 16.54
CA HIS A 105 20.68 29.15 15.99
C HIS A 105 20.99 28.37 14.70
N LEU A 106 20.73 27.06 14.69
CA LEU A 106 20.86 26.19 13.53
C LEU A 106 20.03 26.69 12.35
N LYS A 107 18.76 27.01 12.57
CA LYS A 107 17.84 27.58 11.57
C LYS A 107 18.40 28.84 10.93
N ARG A 108 18.97 29.75 11.72
CA ARG A 108 19.59 30.99 11.21
C ARG A 108 20.83 30.74 10.36
N MET A 109 21.64 29.74 10.73
CA MET A 109 22.85 29.39 9.98
C MET A 109 22.51 28.65 8.68
N LEU A 110 21.60 27.67 8.73
CA LEU A 110 21.20 26.89 7.56
C LEU A 110 20.45 27.71 6.52
N LYS A 111 19.59 28.66 6.92
CA LYS A 111 18.92 29.58 5.99
C LYS A 111 19.87 30.38 5.09
N ARG A 112 21.16 30.49 5.44
CA ARG A 112 22.18 31.16 4.62
C ARG A 112 22.87 30.22 3.63
N GLU A 113 22.75 28.92 3.84
CA GLU A 113 23.51 27.87 3.14
C GLU A 113 22.63 26.96 2.26
N VAL A 114 21.32 26.88 2.56
CA VAL A 114 20.36 26.02 1.84
C VAL A 114 19.32 26.85 1.08
N GLN A 115 18.74 26.29 0.02
CA GLN A 115 17.71 26.98 -0.78
C GLN A 115 16.38 27.07 -0.03
N GLU A 116 15.95 25.94 0.53
CA GLU A 116 14.74 25.82 1.32
C GLU A 116 15.05 25.09 2.61
N PHE A 117 14.34 25.46 3.67
CA PHE A 117 14.54 24.93 5.01
C PHE A 117 13.18 24.82 5.70
N GLU A 118 12.82 23.59 6.09
CA GLU A 118 11.60 23.27 6.80
C GLU A 118 11.92 22.49 8.08
N LEU A 119 11.26 22.86 9.17
CA LEU A 119 11.35 22.16 10.45
C LEU A 119 10.12 21.31 10.64
N VAL A 120 10.33 20.01 10.80
CA VAL A 120 9.30 19.05 11.17
C VAL A 120 9.56 18.65 12.62
N SER A 121 9.00 19.40 13.55
CA SER A 121 8.94 18.95 14.94
C SER A 121 7.97 17.77 15.04
N GLN A 122 8.35 16.70 15.75
CA GLN A 122 7.38 15.73 16.24
C GLN A 122 6.47 16.45 17.25
N GLU A 123 5.43 17.12 16.77
CA GLU A 123 4.36 17.60 17.63
C GLU A 123 3.56 16.38 18.11
N THR A 124 4.06 15.75 19.18
CA THR A 124 3.26 14.90 20.05
C THR A 124 2.16 15.76 20.67
N GLY A 125 1.02 15.84 19.99
CA GLY A 125 -0.19 16.42 20.56
C GLY A 125 -0.69 17.72 19.93
N LYS A 126 -0.57 17.93 18.61
CA LYS A 126 -1.63 18.69 17.94
C LYS A 126 -2.91 17.89 18.08
N VAL A 127 -3.72 18.27 19.07
CA VAL A 127 -5.16 18.11 19.02
C VAL A 127 -5.56 18.71 17.67
N PHE A 128 -5.86 17.85 16.69
CA PHE A 128 -6.58 18.30 15.51
C PHE A 128 -7.75 19.10 16.05
N ALA A 129 -7.85 20.37 15.65
CA ALA A 129 -9.05 21.14 15.95
C ALA A 129 -10.24 20.24 15.60
N PRO A 130 -11.24 20.09 16.49
CA PRO A 130 -12.42 19.30 16.15
C PRO A 130 -12.88 19.79 14.77
N PRO A 131 -13.15 18.89 13.81
CA PRO A 131 -13.50 19.29 12.46
C PRO A 131 -14.56 20.38 12.59
N THR A 132 -14.32 21.51 11.93
CA THR A 132 -15.26 22.64 11.95
C THR A 132 -16.65 22.05 11.77
N PRO A 133 -17.56 22.19 12.74
CA PRO A 133 -18.87 21.58 12.61
C PRO A 133 -19.46 22.07 11.30
N LEU A 134 -20.10 21.19 10.53
CA LEU A 134 -20.68 21.51 9.21
C LEU A 134 -21.60 22.74 9.24
N SER A 135 -22.05 23.15 10.43
CA SER A 135 -22.82 24.37 10.71
C SER A 135 -22.04 25.68 10.72
N ALA A 136 -20.70 25.66 10.79
CA ALA A 136 -19.84 26.85 10.89
C ALA A 136 -19.04 27.13 9.60
N ALA A 137 -19.12 26.25 8.60
CA ALA A 137 -18.61 26.57 7.28
C ALA A 137 -19.64 27.40 6.52
N THR A 138 -19.29 28.64 6.20
CA THR A 138 -19.96 29.42 5.15
C THR A 138 -20.02 28.56 3.90
N SER A 139 -21.22 28.07 3.56
CA SER A 139 -21.55 27.26 2.38
C SER A 139 -20.34 26.58 1.72
N PHE A 140 -19.95 25.39 2.18
CA PHE A 140 -19.04 24.55 1.38
C PHE A 140 -19.70 24.35 0.03
N ASP A 141 -19.11 24.94 -1.02
CA ASP A 141 -19.60 24.78 -2.37
C ASP A 141 -19.21 23.38 -2.84
N TYR A 142 -20.17 22.44 -2.73
CA TYR A 142 -20.03 21.08 -3.24
C TYR A 142 -19.95 21.04 -4.78
N GLY A 143 -20.12 22.18 -5.47
CA GLY A 143 -20.10 22.25 -6.93
C GLY A 143 -18.78 21.86 -7.58
N GLU A 144 -17.65 22.07 -6.89
CA GLU A 144 -16.30 21.77 -7.41
C GLU A 144 -15.70 20.47 -6.85
N MET A 145 -16.34 19.84 -5.86
CA MET A 145 -15.78 18.64 -5.22
C MET A 145 -16.03 17.40 -6.09
N PRO A 146 -14.99 16.57 -6.37
CA PRO A 146 -15.17 15.31 -7.07
C PRO A 146 -16.24 14.44 -6.40
N TRP A 147 -17.10 13.82 -7.20
CA TRP A 147 -18.14 12.93 -6.67
C TRP A 147 -17.51 11.78 -5.87
N PHE A 148 -18.14 11.42 -4.76
CA PHE A 148 -17.80 10.25 -3.97
C PHE A 148 -19.06 9.58 -3.42
N PRO A 149 -19.03 8.25 -3.20
CA PRO A 149 -20.15 7.51 -2.61
C PRO A 149 -20.43 8.00 -1.19
N ARG A 150 -21.70 8.28 -0.88
CA ARG A 150 -22.13 8.73 0.46
C ARG A 150 -22.74 7.61 1.28
N LYS A 151 -23.29 6.61 0.60
CA LYS A 151 -23.80 5.36 1.17
C LYS A 151 -23.06 4.19 0.55
N ILE A 152 -22.96 3.10 1.30
CA ILE A 152 -22.32 1.87 0.83
C ILE A 152 -22.98 1.29 -0.45
N SER A 153 -24.28 1.51 -0.63
CA SER A 153 -25.00 1.15 -1.85
C SER A 153 -24.57 1.95 -3.08
N ASP A 154 -24.02 3.16 -2.89
CA ASP A 154 -23.57 4.01 -3.99
C ASP A 154 -22.33 3.44 -4.69
N LEU A 155 -21.64 2.47 -4.06
CA LEU A 155 -20.57 1.69 -4.69
C LEU A 155 -21.05 0.89 -5.91
N ASP A 156 -22.36 0.65 -6.05
CA ASP A 156 -22.94 0.10 -7.29
C ASP A 156 -22.73 1.00 -8.52
N ARG A 157 -22.39 2.28 -8.29
CA ARG A 157 -22.09 3.28 -9.32
C ARG A 157 -20.60 3.60 -9.46
N ALA A 158 -19.75 3.06 -8.58
CA ALA A 158 -18.32 3.35 -8.48
C ALA A 158 -17.51 2.10 -8.88
N GLN A 159 -17.68 1.65 -10.13
CA GLN A 159 -17.06 0.43 -10.66
C GLN A 159 -16.36 0.69 -12.01
N ASN A 160 -15.66 1.82 -12.15
CA ASN A 160 -14.96 2.13 -13.39
C ASN A 160 -13.73 1.22 -13.53
N VAL A 161 -13.86 0.15 -14.32
CA VAL A 161 -12.79 -0.79 -14.63
C VAL A 161 -11.92 -0.23 -15.75
N LEU A 162 -10.64 -0.03 -15.47
CA LEU A 162 -9.65 0.53 -16.39
C LEU A 162 -8.97 -0.55 -17.25
N MET A 163 -8.65 -1.69 -16.65
CA MET A 163 -7.85 -2.74 -17.29
C MET A 163 -8.26 -4.13 -16.81
N TYR A 164 -7.87 -5.16 -17.56
CA TYR A 164 -8.00 -6.56 -17.16
C TYR A 164 -9.45 -6.97 -16.82
N GLY A 165 -10.42 -6.42 -17.55
CA GLY A 165 -11.83 -6.81 -17.49
C GLY A 165 -12.09 -8.07 -18.31
N SER A 166 -12.95 -7.96 -19.32
CA SER A 166 -13.16 -9.00 -20.34
C SER A 166 -12.10 -8.99 -21.44
N GLU A 167 -11.47 -7.84 -21.68
CA GLU A 167 -10.42 -7.68 -22.68
C GLU A 167 -9.04 -7.89 -22.04
N LEU A 168 -8.18 -8.60 -22.77
CA LEU A 168 -6.83 -8.95 -22.35
C LEU A 168 -5.83 -8.32 -23.30
N ASP A 169 -4.69 -7.89 -22.75
CA ASP A 169 -3.56 -7.39 -23.54
C ASP A 169 -2.98 -8.50 -24.43
N ALA A 170 -2.35 -8.11 -25.54
CA ALA A 170 -1.83 -9.06 -26.54
C ALA A 170 -0.71 -9.98 -26.03
N ASP A 171 0.01 -9.54 -24.99
CA ASP A 171 1.07 -10.26 -24.29
C ASP A 171 0.55 -11.12 -23.13
N HIS A 172 -0.75 -11.01 -22.78
CA HIS A 172 -1.35 -11.84 -21.75
C HIS A 172 -1.35 -13.32 -22.17
N PRO A 173 -0.95 -14.28 -21.30
CA PRO A 173 -0.83 -15.70 -21.66
C PRO A 173 -2.14 -16.32 -22.17
N GLY A 174 -3.28 -15.83 -21.68
CA GLY A 174 -4.62 -16.21 -22.12
C GLY A 174 -5.16 -15.47 -23.35
N PHE A 175 -4.42 -14.55 -24.00
CA PHE A 175 -4.92 -13.73 -25.11
C PHE A 175 -5.40 -14.57 -26.31
N LYS A 176 -4.70 -15.66 -26.60
CA LYS A 176 -5.01 -16.59 -27.71
C LYS A 176 -5.87 -17.77 -27.28
N ASP A 177 -6.24 -17.88 -26.01
CA ASP A 177 -7.08 -18.96 -25.50
C ASP A 177 -8.56 -18.53 -25.50
N PRO A 178 -9.38 -19.04 -26.44
CA PRO A 178 -10.80 -18.67 -26.53
C PRO A 178 -11.61 -19.18 -25.33
N VAL A 179 -11.19 -20.27 -24.69
CA VAL A 179 -11.87 -20.84 -23.51
C VAL A 179 -11.61 -19.93 -22.31
N TYR A 180 -10.36 -19.52 -22.10
CA TYR A 180 -10.01 -18.59 -21.02
C TYR A 180 -10.68 -17.22 -21.19
N ARG A 181 -10.74 -16.68 -22.41
CA ARG A 181 -11.43 -15.41 -22.69
C ARG A 181 -12.93 -15.47 -22.38
N LYS A 182 -13.61 -16.52 -22.85
CA LYS A 182 -15.02 -16.75 -22.52
C LYS A 182 -15.24 -16.93 -21.03
N ARG A 183 -14.28 -17.57 -20.34
CA ARG A 183 -14.30 -17.73 -18.89
C ARG A 183 -14.16 -16.38 -18.17
N ARG A 184 -13.34 -15.46 -18.67
CA ARG A 184 -13.22 -14.08 -18.16
C ARG A 184 -14.47 -13.23 -18.38
N GLU A 185 -15.11 -13.35 -19.54
CA GLU A 185 -16.41 -12.72 -19.80
C GLU A 185 -17.48 -13.15 -18.78
N HIS A 186 -17.49 -14.45 -18.41
CA HIS A 186 -18.39 -14.96 -17.37
C HIS A 186 -18.15 -14.29 -16.01
N PHE A 187 -16.90 -14.16 -15.56
CA PHE A 187 -16.58 -13.47 -14.30
C PHE A 187 -16.90 -11.97 -14.35
N SER A 188 -16.64 -11.32 -15.48
CA SER A 188 -17.01 -9.91 -15.71
C SER A 188 -18.52 -9.72 -15.61
N ALA A 189 -19.31 -10.62 -16.20
CA ALA A 189 -20.77 -10.59 -16.12
C ALA A 189 -21.28 -10.77 -14.67
N ILE A 190 -20.65 -11.63 -13.86
CA ILE A 190 -20.98 -11.78 -12.44
C ILE A 190 -20.77 -10.45 -11.71
N ALA A 191 -19.60 -9.84 -11.86
CA ALA A 191 -19.25 -8.60 -11.18
C ALA A 191 -20.17 -7.43 -11.58
N ASN A 192 -20.45 -7.27 -12.88
CA ASN A 192 -21.28 -6.18 -13.39
C ASN A 192 -22.76 -6.29 -12.97
N ASN A 193 -23.25 -7.52 -12.78
CA ASN A 193 -24.63 -7.79 -12.36
C ASN A 193 -24.81 -7.76 -10.84
N TYR A 194 -23.72 -7.83 -10.06
CA TYR A 194 -23.79 -7.77 -8.61
C TYR A 194 -24.27 -6.40 -8.13
N LYS A 195 -25.19 -6.40 -7.16
CA LYS A 195 -25.67 -5.20 -6.47
C LYS A 195 -25.52 -5.31 -4.97
N TYR A 196 -25.31 -4.18 -4.30
CA TYR A 196 -25.17 -4.15 -2.86
C TYR A 196 -26.38 -4.79 -2.17
N GLY A 197 -26.12 -5.64 -1.19
CA GLY A 197 -27.14 -6.37 -0.42
C GLY A 197 -27.49 -7.75 -0.97
N GLN A 198 -27.04 -8.10 -2.18
CA GLN A 198 -27.14 -9.46 -2.69
C GLN A 198 -26.00 -10.33 -2.14
N PRO A 199 -26.21 -11.66 -1.97
CA PRO A 199 -25.09 -12.56 -1.74
C PRO A 199 -24.17 -12.59 -2.96
N ILE A 200 -22.86 -12.70 -2.75
CA ILE A 200 -21.89 -12.78 -3.84
C ILE A 200 -22.11 -14.11 -4.60
N PRO A 201 -22.31 -14.08 -5.93
CA PRO A 201 -22.53 -15.30 -6.69
C PRO A 201 -21.36 -16.29 -6.54
N ARG A 202 -21.72 -17.52 -6.16
CA ARG A 202 -20.77 -18.62 -6.06
C ARG A 202 -20.42 -19.14 -7.45
N VAL A 203 -19.15 -19.50 -7.64
CA VAL A 203 -18.63 -20.00 -8.91
C VAL A 203 -18.17 -21.45 -8.77
N GLN A 204 -18.64 -22.30 -9.67
CA GLN A 204 -18.07 -23.63 -9.85
C GLN A 204 -16.77 -23.50 -10.64
N TYR A 205 -15.64 -23.55 -9.94
CA TYR A 205 -14.32 -23.59 -10.55
C TYR A 205 -14.07 -24.94 -11.22
N THR A 206 -13.40 -24.90 -12.36
CA THR A 206 -12.98 -26.09 -13.11
C THR A 206 -11.82 -26.79 -12.42
N GLU A 207 -11.58 -28.05 -12.75
CA GLU A 207 -10.43 -28.81 -12.23
C GLU A 207 -9.09 -28.13 -12.55
N THR A 208 -8.97 -27.53 -13.73
CA THR A 208 -7.77 -26.78 -14.14
C THR A 208 -7.57 -25.53 -13.28
N GLU A 209 -8.63 -24.78 -12.99
CA GLU A 209 -8.57 -23.60 -12.11
C GLU A 209 -8.19 -24.01 -10.68
N ILE A 210 -8.81 -25.06 -10.14
CA ILE A 210 -8.49 -25.58 -8.80
C ILE A 210 -7.04 -26.08 -8.74
N LYS A 211 -6.55 -26.75 -9.79
CA LYS A 211 -5.16 -27.20 -9.87
C LYS A 211 -4.17 -26.04 -9.90
N THR A 212 -4.45 -24.98 -10.65
CA THR A 212 -3.64 -23.76 -10.68
C THR A 212 -3.58 -23.12 -9.30
N TRP A 213 -4.73 -23.00 -8.62
CA TRP A 213 -4.81 -22.52 -7.24
C TRP A 213 -3.94 -23.38 -6.31
N GLY A 214 -4.07 -24.71 -6.35
CA GLY A 214 -3.32 -25.62 -5.48
C GLY A 214 -1.80 -25.51 -5.65
N ILE A 215 -1.32 -25.30 -6.89
CA ILE A 215 0.10 -25.04 -7.15
C ILE A 215 0.57 -23.78 -6.41
N VAL A 216 -0.15 -22.66 -6.56
CA VAL A 216 0.21 -21.38 -5.92
C VAL A 216 0.09 -21.48 -4.40
N PHE A 217 -1.01 -22.05 -3.91
CA PHE A 217 -1.29 -22.25 -2.48
C PHE A 217 -0.16 -23.01 -1.80
N ARG A 218 0.24 -24.16 -2.36
CA ARG A 218 1.28 -25.02 -1.78
C ARG A 218 2.63 -24.31 -1.71
N GLU A 219 3.05 -23.62 -2.76
CA GLU A 219 4.35 -22.95 -2.78
C GLU A 219 4.40 -21.74 -1.84
N LEU A 220 3.34 -20.92 -1.80
CA LEU A 220 3.29 -19.78 -0.88
C LEU A 220 3.19 -20.22 0.59
N HIS A 221 2.48 -21.31 0.88
CA HIS A 221 2.35 -21.81 2.25
C HIS A 221 3.70 -22.22 2.86
N LYS A 222 4.64 -22.72 2.05
CA LYS A 222 6.03 -22.99 2.48
C LYS A 222 6.78 -21.72 2.88
N LEU A 223 6.44 -20.59 2.25
CA LEU A 223 7.14 -19.32 2.42
C LEU A 223 6.58 -18.49 3.58
N TYR A 224 5.29 -18.62 3.90
CA TYR A 224 4.65 -17.79 4.94
C TYR A 224 5.34 -17.91 6.30
N GLN A 225 5.72 -19.12 6.72
CA GLN A 225 6.40 -19.32 8.00
C GLN A 225 7.71 -18.52 8.15
N LYS A 226 8.36 -18.19 7.04
CA LYS A 226 9.64 -17.48 7.02
C LYS A 226 9.49 -15.99 6.71
N HIS A 227 8.43 -15.60 6.01
CA HIS A 227 8.35 -14.31 5.36
C HIS A 227 7.09 -13.49 5.63
N ALA A 228 6.02 -14.12 6.13
CA ALA A 228 4.80 -13.40 6.48
C ALA A 228 4.96 -12.74 7.86
N CYS A 229 4.28 -11.61 8.07
CA CYS A 229 4.20 -10.99 9.39
C CYS A 229 3.34 -11.81 10.37
N ASP A 230 3.47 -11.51 11.65
CA ASP A 230 2.74 -12.18 12.73
C ASP A 230 1.22 -12.05 12.53
N GLU A 231 0.72 -10.86 12.16
CA GLU A 231 -0.71 -10.62 11.95
C GLU A 231 -1.29 -11.48 10.82
N TYR A 232 -0.48 -11.79 9.81
CA TYR A 232 -0.87 -12.70 8.74
C TYR A 232 -0.97 -14.13 9.28
N LEU A 233 0.06 -14.59 10.00
CA LEU A 233 0.14 -15.95 10.54
C LEU A 233 -0.92 -16.23 11.61
N GLU A 234 -1.32 -15.23 12.39
CA GLU A 234 -2.40 -15.34 13.39
C GLU A 234 -3.78 -15.57 12.74
N ASN A 235 -4.03 -14.95 11.59
CA ASN A 235 -5.31 -15.03 10.91
C ASN A 235 -5.41 -16.20 9.91
N TRP A 236 -4.28 -16.66 9.38
CA TRP A 236 -4.23 -17.75 8.41
C TRP A 236 -4.96 -19.04 8.84
N PRO A 237 -4.76 -19.60 10.05
CA PRO A 237 -5.48 -20.80 10.50
C PRO A 237 -7.00 -20.62 10.55
N GLN A 238 -7.48 -19.41 10.80
CA GLN A 238 -8.92 -19.12 10.83
C GLN A 238 -9.54 -19.15 9.43
N LEU A 239 -8.82 -18.64 8.42
CA LEU A 239 -9.24 -18.71 7.02
C LEU A 239 -9.29 -20.16 6.50
N VAL A 240 -8.28 -20.96 6.85
CA VAL A 240 -8.26 -22.42 6.58
C VAL A 240 -9.47 -23.10 7.23
N LYS A 241 -9.74 -22.81 8.50
CA LYS A 241 -10.80 -23.46 9.26
C LYS A 241 -12.22 -23.05 8.84
N TYR A 242 -12.47 -21.78 8.59
CA TYR A 242 -13.82 -21.23 8.44
C TYR A 242 -14.18 -20.80 7.02
N CYS A 243 -13.19 -20.57 6.14
CA CYS A 243 -13.41 -20.10 4.78
C CYS A 243 -13.00 -21.13 3.71
N GLY A 244 -12.60 -22.34 4.12
CA GLY A 244 -12.30 -23.43 3.20
C GLY A 244 -11.00 -23.26 2.41
N TYR A 245 -10.03 -22.50 2.92
CA TYR A 245 -8.71 -22.38 2.30
C TYR A 245 -7.98 -23.72 2.36
N ARG A 246 -7.85 -24.39 1.22
CA ARG A 246 -7.12 -25.66 1.07
C ARG A 246 -6.50 -25.74 -0.31
N GLU A 247 -5.48 -26.58 -0.47
CA GLU A 247 -4.81 -26.81 -1.75
C GLU A 247 -5.79 -27.32 -2.83
N ASP A 248 -6.80 -28.10 -2.43
CA ASP A 248 -7.79 -28.71 -3.31
C ASP A 248 -9.09 -27.90 -3.46
N ASN A 249 -9.15 -26.70 -2.89
CA ASN A 249 -10.38 -25.91 -2.87
C ASN A 249 -10.11 -24.40 -2.89
N LEU A 250 -10.56 -23.75 -3.96
CA LEU A 250 -10.55 -22.30 -4.11
C LEU A 250 -11.73 -21.70 -3.31
N PRO A 251 -11.47 -20.86 -2.29
CA PRO A 251 -12.51 -20.26 -1.46
C PRO A 251 -13.52 -19.42 -2.24
N GLN A 252 -14.79 -19.44 -1.81
CA GLN A 252 -15.83 -18.59 -2.38
C GLN A 252 -15.81 -17.22 -1.69
N LEU A 253 -15.91 -16.14 -2.48
CA LEU A 253 -15.89 -14.77 -1.94
C LEU A 253 -16.98 -14.52 -0.89
N GLU A 254 -18.16 -15.11 -1.04
CA GLU A 254 -19.26 -14.96 -0.08
C GLU A 254 -18.86 -15.43 1.32
N ASP A 255 -18.21 -16.60 1.43
CA ASP A 255 -17.83 -17.17 2.72
C ASP A 255 -16.75 -16.31 3.39
N VAL A 256 -15.78 -15.83 2.60
CA VAL A 256 -14.72 -14.92 3.06
C VAL A 256 -15.30 -13.56 3.47
N SER A 257 -16.24 -13.03 2.70
CA SER A 257 -16.95 -11.76 3.00
C SER A 257 -17.70 -11.84 4.32
N VAL A 258 -18.45 -12.92 4.55
CA VAL A 258 -19.16 -13.16 5.81
C VAL A 258 -18.19 -13.28 6.99
N PHE A 259 -17.06 -13.98 6.80
CA PHE A 259 -16.02 -14.10 7.82
C PHE A 259 -15.41 -12.75 8.19
N LEU A 260 -14.94 -11.98 7.21
CA LEU A 260 -14.35 -10.65 7.41
C LEU A 260 -15.35 -9.69 8.05
N LYS A 261 -16.62 -9.77 7.67
CA LYS A 261 -17.66 -8.89 8.22
C LYS A 261 -17.86 -9.11 9.70
N ARG A 262 -17.79 -10.36 10.15
CA ARG A 262 -17.83 -10.71 11.58
C ARG A 262 -16.55 -10.35 12.31
N LYS A 263 -15.40 -10.43 11.64
CA LYS A 263 -14.08 -10.23 12.25
C LYS A 263 -13.71 -8.75 12.42
N THR A 264 -13.83 -7.97 11.34
CA THR A 264 -13.38 -6.57 11.26
C THR A 264 -14.41 -5.65 10.61
N GLY A 265 -15.58 -6.16 10.22
CA GLY A 265 -16.58 -5.38 9.50
C GLY A 265 -16.27 -5.18 8.01
N PHE A 266 -15.14 -5.72 7.52
CA PHE A 266 -14.84 -5.73 6.09
C PHE A 266 -15.76 -6.69 5.34
N GLN A 267 -16.14 -6.33 4.12
CA GLN A 267 -16.89 -7.19 3.22
C GLN A 267 -16.32 -7.11 1.82
N LEU A 268 -16.50 -8.17 1.05
CA LEU A 268 -16.01 -8.25 -0.32
C LEU A 268 -17.07 -7.79 -1.31
N ARG A 269 -16.62 -7.26 -2.44
CA ARG A 269 -17.45 -6.95 -3.59
C ARG A 269 -16.77 -7.51 -4.85
N PRO A 270 -17.44 -8.35 -5.65
CA PRO A 270 -16.86 -8.85 -6.88
C PRO A 270 -16.60 -7.68 -7.84
N VAL A 271 -15.44 -7.73 -8.51
CA VAL A 271 -15.04 -6.74 -9.51
C VAL A 271 -14.53 -7.43 -10.77
N ALA A 272 -14.83 -6.85 -11.93
CA ALA A 272 -14.51 -7.46 -13.22
C ALA A 272 -13.02 -7.35 -13.57
N GLY A 273 -12.30 -6.38 -13.02
CA GLY A 273 -10.90 -6.10 -13.31
C GLY A 273 -10.35 -4.96 -12.44
N TYR A 274 -9.32 -4.30 -12.93
CA TYR A 274 -8.62 -3.23 -12.22
C TYR A 274 -9.46 -1.95 -12.19
N LEU A 275 -9.89 -1.49 -11.02
CA LEU A 275 -10.66 -0.25 -10.86
C LEU A 275 -9.78 0.99 -10.93
N SER A 276 -10.40 2.14 -11.20
CA SER A 276 -9.75 3.42 -10.92
C SER A 276 -9.32 3.50 -9.45
N PRO A 277 -8.15 4.11 -9.14
CA PRO A 277 -7.70 4.25 -7.76
C PRO A 277 -8.74 4.93 -6.87
N ARG A 278 -9.43 5.95 -7.41
CA ARG A 278 -10.52 6.66 -6.72
C ARG A 278 -11.66 5.72 -6.32
N ASP A 279 -12.16 4.89 -7.22
CA ASP A 279 -13.27 3.97 -6.93
C ASP A 279 -12.85 2.87 -5.95
N PHE A 280 -11.65 2.32 -6.14
CA PHE A 280 -11.11 1.31 -5.24
C PHE A 280 -10.96 1.85 -3.81
N LEU A 281 -10.29 3.00 -3.67
CA LEU A 281 -10.08 3.67 -2.39
C LEU A 281 -11.40 4.06 -1.72
N SER A 282 -12.35 4.60 -2.49
CA SER A 282 -13.67 4.96 -1.97
C SER A 282 -14.39 3.75 -1.37
N GLY A 283 -14.20 2.55 -1.92
CA GLY A 283 -14.72 1.31 -1.34
C GLY A 283 -14.15 1.03 0.06
N LEU A 284 -12.86 1.26 0.28
CA LEU A 284 -12.20 1.01 1.56
C LEU A 284 -12.78 1.88 2.70
N ALA A 285 -13.27 3.08 2.39
CA ALA A 285 -13.92 3.97 3.37
C ALA A 285 -15.13 3.29 4.05
N PHE A 286 -15.82 2.44 3.30
CA PHE A 286 -16.97 1.64 3.75
C PHE A 286 -16.58 0.23 4.21
N ARG A 287 -15.29 -0.03 4.40
CA ARG A 287 -14.74 -1.38 4.62
C ARG A 287 -15.17 -2.36 3.54
N VAL A 288 -15.24 -1.91 2.29
CA VAL A 288 -15.54 -2.75 1.13
C VAL A 288 -14.27 -2.94 0.33
N PHE A 289 -13.84 -4.20 0.21
CA PHE A 289 -12.70 -4.55 -0.62
C PHE A 289 -13.20 -5.13 -1.95
N HIS A 290 -12.82 -4.50 -3.07
CA HIS A 290 -13.14 -4.98 -4.41
C HIS A 290 -12.20 -6.14 -4.77
N CYS A 291 -12.77 -7.29 -5.11
CA CYS A 291 -12.05 -8.55 -5.22
C CYS A 291 -12.39 -9.26 -6.53
N THR A 292 -11.39 -9.66 -7.32
CA THR A 292 -11.60 -10.42 -8.55
C THR A 292 -11.94 -11.89 -8.24
N GLN A 293 -12.72 -12.53 -9.12
CA GLN A 293 -13.10 -13.94 -8.98
C GLN A 293 -12.38 -14.87 -9.97
N TYR A 294 -11.76 -14.32 -11.01
CA TYR A 294 -11.02 -15.09 -11.99
C TYR A 294 -9.65 -15.51 -11.45
N ILE A 295 -9.12 -16.62 -11.96
CA ILE A 295 -7.77 -17.09 -11.65
C ILE A 295 -6.85 -16.90 -12.86
N ARG A 296 -5.56 -16.70 -12.60
CA ARG A 296 -4.51 -16.63 -13.63
C ARG A 296 -4.53 -17.82 -14.59
N HIS A 297 -3.99 -17.61 -15.78
CA HIS A 297 -3.89 -18.65 -16.80
C HIS A 297 -2.95 -19.78 -16.37
N SER A 298 -3.33 -21.03 -16.62
CA SER A 298 -2.61 -22.21 -16.12
C SER A 298 -1.24 -22.46 -16.78
N SER A 299 -0.94 -21.79 -17.91
CA SER A 299 0.37 -21.92 -18.57
C SER A 299 1.51 -21.35 -17.75
N ASP A 300 1.23 -20.36 -16.90
CA ASP A 300 2.22 -19.75 -16.00
C ASP A 300 1.60 -19.48 -14.63
N PRO A 301 1.54 -20.51 -13.76
CA PRO A 301 0.91 -20.36 -12.44
C PRO A 301 1.68 -19.43 -11.51
N PHE A 302 2.96 -19.15 -11.77
CA PHE A 302 3.81 -18.36 -10.88
C PHE A 302 3.87 -16.88 -11.23
N TYR A 303 3.29 -16.47 -12.37
CA TYR A 303 3.30 -15.09 -12.81
C TYR A 303 1.93 -14.66 -13.34
N THR A 304 1.55 -13.44 -13.00
CA THR A 304 0.39 -12.75 -13.57
C THR A 304 0.60 -11.24 -13.43
N PRO A 305 0.35 -10.43 -14.47
CA PRO A 305 0.32 -8.98 -14.35
C PRO A 305 -0.98 -8.49 -13.68
N GLU A 306 -2.00 -9.35 -13.62
CA GLU A 306 -3.33 -9.05 -13.09
C GLU A 306 -3.47 -9.48 -11.62
N PRO A 307 -4.24 -8.73 -10.81
CA PRO A 307 -4.61 -9.15 -9.46
C PRO A 307 -5.71 -10.23 -9.54
N ASP A 308 -5.32 -11.49 -9.80
CA ASP A 308 -6.24 -12.64 -9.82
C ASP A 308 -6.67 -13.05 -8.40
N CYS A 309 -7.64 -13.97 -8.29
CA CYS A 309 -8.15 -14.42 -7.00
C CYS A 309 -7.08 -15.03 -6.09
N CYS A 310 -5.96 -15.55 -6.63
CA CYS A 310 -4.82 -15.96 -5.81
C CYS A 310 -4.22 -14.77 -5.07
N HIS A 311 -3.93 -13.67 -5.76
CA HIS A 311 -3.45 -12.43 -5.14
C HIS A 311 -4.44 -11.92 -4.08
N GLU A 312 -5.73 -11.90 -4.41
CA GLU A 312 -6.74 -11.37 -3.50
C GLU A 312 -6.88 -12.19 -2.23
N LEU A 313 -7.10 -13.50 -2.39
CA LEU A 313 -7.42 -14.40 -1.29
C LEU A 313 -6.21 -14.70 -0.42
N LEU A 314 -5.03 -14.87 -1.02
CA LEU A 314 -3.81 -15.25 -0.32
C LEU A 314 -3.01 -14.05 0.16
N GLY A 315 -3.15 -12.89 -0.48
CA GLY A 315 -2.45 -11.67 -0.10
C GLY A 315 -3.22 -10.84 0.92
N HIS A 316 -4.42 -10.39 0.56
CA HIS A 316 -5.12 -9.35 1.31
C HIS A 316 -5.96 -9.87 2.48
N MET A 317 -6.66 -10.99 2.30
CA MET A 317 -7.67 -11.46 3.28
C MET A 317 -7.11 -11.70 4.70
N PRO A 318 -5.91 -12.30 4.89
CA PRO A 318 -5.35 -12.50 6.23
C PRO A 318 -5.10 -11.18 6.96
N LEU A 319 -4.67 -10.14 6.26
CA LEU A 319 -4.45 -8.81 6.85
C LEU A 319 -5.76 -8.05 7.06
N LEU A 320 -6.74 -8.16 6.17
CA LEU A 320 -8.07 -7.56 6.39
C LEU A 320 -8.82 -8.18 7.58
N ALA A 321 -8.44 -9.38 8.01
CA ALA A 321 -8.93 -10.02 9.22
C ALA A 321 -8.26 -9.48 10.51
N ASN A 322 -7.19 -8.70 10.40
CA ASN A 322 -6.56 -8.00 11.52
C ASN A 322 -7.24 -6.65 11.79
N PRO A 323 -7.70 -6.34 13.02
CA PRO A 323 -8.40 -5.10 13.33
C PRO A 323 -7.61 -3.82 13.04
N SER A 324 -6.31 -3.79 13.37
CA SER A 324 -5.46 -2.61 13.17
C SER A 324 -5.24 -2.34 11.69
N PHE A 325 -4.98 -3.39 10.91
CA PHE A 325 -4.83 -3.26 9.46
C PHE A 325 -6.17 -2.90 8.77
N ALA A 326 -7.29 -3.43 9.24
CA ALA A 326 -8.61 -3.07 8.76
C ALA A 326 -8.89 -1.58 9.00
N GLN A 327 -8.60 -1.08 10.21
CA GLN A 327 -8.73 0.35 10.51
C GLN A 327 -7.84 1.19 9.60
N PHE A 328 -6.55 0.87 9.51
CA PHE A 328 -5.62 1.57 8.62
C PHE A 328 -6.11 1.60 7.16
N SER A 329 -6.62 0.48 6.65
CA SER A 329 -7.16 0.39 5.29
C SER A 329 -8.40 1.29 5.12
N GLN A 330 -9.25 1.38 6.15
CA GLN A 330 -10.41 2.26 6.14
C GLN A 330 -10.00 3.73 6.16
N GLU A 331 -9.01 4.13 6.95
CA GLU A 331 -8.52 5.51 7.02
C GLU A 331 -8.00 5.99 5.65
N LEU A 332 -7.28 5.14 4.91
CA LEU A 332 -6.88 5.44 3.53
C LEU A 332 -8.07 5.67 2.62
N GLY A 333 -9.13 4.87 2.77
CA GLY A 333 -10.35 5.06 2.02
C GLY A 333 -11.06 6.36 2.38
N LEU A 334 -11.16 6.69 3.67
CA LEU A 334 -11.77 7.94 4.13
C LEU A 334 -11.02 9.17 3.60
N ALA A 335 -9.68 9.12 3.60
CA ALA A 335 -8.83 10.18 3.04
C ALA A 335 -9.04 10.41 1.54
N SER A 336 -9.55 9.40 0.81
CA SER A 336 -9.80 9.52 -0.64
C SER A 336 -11.12 10.21 -1.00
N LEU A 337 -12.07 10.29 -0.06
CA LEU A 337 -13.42 10.78 -0.35
C LEU A 337 -13.39 12.28 -0.66
N GLY A 338 -13.72 12.64 -1.90
CA GLY A 338 -13.68 14.03 -2.37
C GLY A 338 -12.26 14.60 -2.57
N ALA A 339 -11.22 13.77 -2.45
CA ALA A 339 -9.83 14.19 -2.69
C ALA A 339 -9.60 14.58 -4.16
N SER A 340 -8.62 15.44 -4.43
CA SER A 340 -8.19 15.79 -5.78
C SER A 340 -7.56 14.58 -6.50
N GLU A 341 -7.47 14.59 -7.83
CA GLU A 341 -6.79 13.51 -8.58
C GLU A 341 -5.31 13.36 -8.15
N ASP A 342 -4.61 14.47 -7.94
CA ASP A 342 -3.21 14.46 -7.47
C ASP A 342 -3.07 13.77 -6.10
N ASP A 343 -4.03 13.98 -5.20
CA ASP A 343 -4.00 13.33 -3.88
C ASP A 343 -4.43 11.86 -3.95
N ILE A 344 -5.34 11.50 -4.87
CA ILE A 344 -5.64 10.10 -5.17
C ILE A 344 -4.39 9.38 -5.67
N ASP A 345 -3.59 9.99 -6.54
CA ASP A 345 -2.33 9.40 -7.02
C ASP A 345 -1.30 9.19 -5.90
N LYS A 346 -1.19 10.14 -4.96
CA LYS A 346 -0.35 9.99 -3.76
C LYS A 346 -0.86 8.86 -2.87
N LEU A 347 -2.17 8.79 -2.61
CA LEU A 347 -2.78 7.72 -1.82
C LEU A 347 -2.60 6.35 -2.47
N ALA A 348 -2.76 6.26 -3.79
CA ALA A 348 -2.50 5.06 -4.57
C ALA A 348 -1.03 4.62 -4.44
N THR A 349 -0.11 5.57 -4.46
CA THR A 349 1.32 5.33 -4.23
C THR A 349 1.56 4.73 -2.84
N VAL A 350 0.93 5.28 -1.79
CA VAL A 350 1.01 4.72 -0.42
C VAL A 350 0.48 3.29 -0.36
N ILE A 351 -0.62 2.97 -1.05
CA ILE A 351 -1.14 1.59 -1.14
C ILE A 351 -0.17 0.65 -1.85
N ASN A 352 0.48 1.09 -2.93
CA ASN A 352 1.44 0.25 -3.63
C ASN A 352 2.65 -0.09 -2.74
N TYR A 353 3.14 0.88 -1.94
CA TYR A 353 4.23 0.65 -0.99
C TYR A 353 3.79 -0.12 0.27
N LYS A 354 2.51 -0.08 0.66
CA LYS A 354 1.94 -0.87 1.76
C LYS A 354 2.14 -2.38 1.56
N SER A 355 2.19 -2.85 0.31
CA SER A 355 2.46 -4.26 0.01
C SER A 355 3.91 -4.70 0.36
N LEU A 356 4.82 -3.76 0.66
CA LEU A 356 6.20 -4.03 1.07
C LEU A 356 6.46 -3.91 2.59
N TYR A 357 5.62 -3.21 3.36
CA TYR A 357 6.00 -2.72 4.69
C TYR A 357 5.74 -3.67 5.88
N PHE A 358 5.29 -4.90 5.65
CA PHE A 358 5.15 -5.91 6.71
C PHE A 358 6.39 -6.83 6.80
N ARG A 359 7.56 -6.21 6.97
CA ARG A 359 8.77 -6.86 7.48
C ARG A 359 9.16 -6.16 8.78
N ARG A 360 9.10 -6.90 9.90
CA ARG A 360 9.87 -6.55 11.10
C ARG A 360 11.34 -6.92 10.89
#